data_AF-A0A528A3F9-F1
#
_entry.id   AF-A0A528A3F9-F1
#
_cell.length_a   1.000
_cell.length_b   1.000
_cell.length_c   1.000
_cell.angle_alpha   90.00
_cell.angle_beta   90.00
_cell.angle_gamma   90.00
#
_symmetry.space_group_name_H-M   'P 1'
#
loop_
_entity.id
_entity.type
_entity.pdbx_description
1 polymer ?
#
loop_
_entity_poly.entity_id
_entity_poly.type
_entity_poly.pdbx_seq_one_letter_code
_entity_poly.pdbx_strand_id
1 'polypeptide(L)'
;VNRNQGSGTRILIDQLLGGARPDGYWNQPRSHNAVAAAVAQNRADWGVTIAPVARSAGLGFIALKEEHYDFALVSARKQRPAVQAFLTALASPEFNEAVERLGFSRSG
;
A
#
# COMPACT_ATOMS: atom_id res chain seq x y z
N VAL A 1 -3.31 -15.30 4.97
CA VAL A 1 -4.35 -14.83 4.00
C VAL A 1 -3.69 -14.10 2.85
N ASN A 2 -4.27 -14.19 1.66
CA ASN A 2 -3.70 -13.64 0.43
C ASN A 2 -4.30 -12.26 0.10
N ARG A 3 -4.16 -11.80 -1.14
CA ARG A 3 -4.78 -10.60 -1.70
C ARG A 3 -5.67 -10.93 -2.88
N ASN A 4 -6.62 -10.04 -3.16
CA ASN A 4 -7.49 -10.10 -4.32
C ASN A 4 -6.70 -10.28 -5.62
N GLN A 5 -7.18 -11.20 -6.47
CA GLN A 5 -6.65 -11.42 -7.82
C GLN A 5 -6.57 -10.11 -8.61
N GLY A 6 -5.53 -10.01 -9.46
CA GLY A 6 -5.26 -8.83 -10.28
C GLY A 6 -4.57 -7.67 -9.56
N SER A 7 -4.42 -7.70 -8.23
CA SER A 7 -3.64 -6.67 -7.52
C SER A 7 -2.13 -6.86 -7.73
N GLY A 8 -1.37 -5.75 -7.77
CA GLY A 8 0.09 -5.80 -7.82
C GLY A 8 0.69 -6.58 -6.65
N THR A 9 0.11 -6.46 -5.46
CA THR A 9 0.50 -7.27 -4.29
C THR A 9 0.29 -8.75 -4.53
N ARG A 10 -0.81 -9.16 -5.20
CA ARG A 10 -1.04 -10.58 -5.52
C ARG A 10 0.01 -11.11 -6.50
N ILE A 11 0.40 -10.32 -7.50
CA ILE A 11 1.47 -10.68 -8.42
C ILE A 11 2.78 -10.92 -7.65
N LEU A 12 3.14 -10.02 -6.73
CA LEU A 12 4.33 -10.18 -5.88
C LEU A 12 4.26 -11.45 -5.03
N ILE A 13 3.11 -11.72 -4.37
CA ILE A 13 2.93 -12.92 -3.54
C ILE A 13 3.09 -14.19 -4.39
N ASP A 14 2.42 -14.25 -5.55
CA ASP A 14 2.47 -15.43 -6.42
C ASP A 14 3.90 -15.68 -6.96
N GLN A 15 4.67 -14.62 -7.24
CA GLN A 15 6.09 -14.72 -7.57
C GLN A 15 6.91 -15.30 -6.41
N LEU A 16 6.73 -14.79 -5.19
CA LEU A 16 7.45 -15.26 -4.00
C LEU A 16 7.10 -16.70 -3.62
N LEU A 17 5.85 -17.13 -3.85
CA LEU A 17 5.40 -18.48 -3.54
C LEU A 17 5.85 -19.53 -4.57
N GLY A 18 6.31 -19.13 -5.76
CA GLY A 18 6.81 -20.07 -6.77
C GLY A 18 5.78 -21.14 -7.19
N GLY A 19 4.49 -20.81 -7.18
CA GLY A 19 3.39 -21.74 -7.49
C GLY A 19 2.82 -22.51 -6.29
N ALA A 20 3.43 -22.40 -5.10
CA ALA A 20 2.86 -22.96 -3.88
C ALA A 20 1.53 -22.28 -3.51
N ARG A 21 0.64 -23.04 -2.87
CA ARG A 21 -0.68 -22.57 -2.42
C ARG A 21 -0.90 -22.95 -0.96
N PRO A 22 -0.24 -22.28 0.00
CA PRO A 22 -0.37 -22.58 1.42
C PRO A 22 -1.78 -22.31 1.95
N ASP A 23 -2.04 -22.72 3.18
CA ASP A 23 -3.33 -22.46 3.83
C ASP A 23 -3.67 -20.95 3.83
N GLY A 24 -4.95 -20.67 3.54
CA GLY A 24 -5.42 -19.30 3.38
C GLY A 24 -5.07 -18.64 2.03
N TYR A 25 -4.46 -19.35 1.07
CA TYR A 25 -4.17 -18.84 -0.29
C TYR A 25 -5.43 -18.34 -1.01
N TRP A 26 -6.57 -18.99 -0.79
CA TRP A 26 -7.86 -18.64 -1.40
C TRP A 26 -8.65 -17.59 -0.61
N ASN A 27 -8.22 -17.26 0.60
CA ASN A 27 -8.81 -16.15 1.36
C ASN A 27 -8.23 -14.84 0.83
N GLN A 28 -9.06 -14.06 0.12
CA GLN A 28 -8.64 -12.90 -0.66
C GLN A 28 -9.31 -11.59 -0.20
N PRO A 29 -8.91 -11.04 0.96
CA PRO A 29 -9.25 -9.68 1.33
C PRO A 29 -8.92 -8.67 0.22
N ARG A 30 -9.80 -7.67 0.05
CA ARG A 30 -9.72 -6.69 -1.05
C ARG A 30 -8.86 -5.47 -0.75
N SER A 31 -8.34 -5.33 0.47
CA SER A 31 -7.56 -4.16 0.88
C SER A 31 -6.50 -4.51 1.93
N HIS A 32 -5.52 -3.63 2.06
CA HIS A 32 -4.49 -3.66 3.10
C HIS A 32 -5.11 -3.73 4.50
N ASN A 33 -6.13 -2.91 4.76
CA ASN A 33 -6.85 -2.89 6.04
C ASN A 33 -7.58 -4.20 6.30
N ALA A 34 -8.18 -4.81 5.27
CA ALA A 34 -8.89 -6.07 5.44
C ALA A 34 -7.93 -7.24 5.74
N VAL A 35 -6.70 -7.22 5.20
CA VAL A 35 -5.64 -8.15 5.59
C VAL A 35 -5.25 -7.94 7.06
N ALA A 36 -4.93 -6.71 7.45
CA ALA A 36 -4.51 -6.42 8.83
C ALA A 36 -5.61 -6.78 9.85
N ALA A 37 -6.88 -6.46 9.55
CA ALA A 37 -8.00 -6.85 10.39
C ALA A 37 -8.13 -8.37 10.53
N ALA A 38 -7.90 -9.15 9.46
CA ALA A 38 -7.95 -10.61 9.54
C ALA A 38 -6.88 -11.17 10.48
N VAL A 39 -5.66 -10.63 10.44
CA VAL A 39 -4.57 -11.05 11.31
C VAL A 39 -4.81 -10.60 12.76
N ALA A 40 -5.15 -9.33 12.98
CA ALA A 40 -5.42 -8.78 14.31
C ALA A 40 -6.60 -9.48 15.02
N GLN A 41 -7.55 -10.01 14.27
CA GLN A 41 -8.70 -10.78 14.79
C GLN A 41 -8.41 -12.29 14.93
N ASN A 42 -7.16 -12.72 14.74
CA ASN A 42 -6.76 -14.13 14.75
C ASN A 42 -7.53 -15.02 13.75
N ARG A 43 -8.02 -14.44 12.64
CA ARG A 43 -8.63 -15.18 11.52
C ARG A 43 -7.59 -15.57 10.46
N ALA A 44 -6.33 -15.22 10.70
CA ALA A 44 -5.19 -15.42 9.83
C ALA A 44 -3.90 -15.34 10.63
N ASP A 45 -2.91 -16.18 10.32
CA ASP A 45 -1.60 -16.11 10.98
C ASP A 45 -0.73 -14.98 10.42
N TRP A 46 -0.85 -14.73 9.11
CA TRP A 46 -0.09 -13.69 8.40
C TRP A 46 -0.81 -13.23 7.13
N GLY A 47 -0.34 -12.12 6.54
CA GLY A 47 -0.74 -11.64 5.22
C GLY A 47 0.15 -10.49 4.75
N VAL A 48 0.06 -10.12 3.47
CA VAL A 48 0.86 -9.02 2.91
C VAL A 48 0.06 -7.73 2.89
N THR A 49 0.62 -6.70 3.54
CA THR A 49 0.07 -5.36 3.62
C THR A 49 1.18 -4.29 3.58
N ILE A 50 0.83 -3.01 3.60
CA ILE A 50 1.80 -1.91 3.69
C ILE A 50 2.16 -1.61 5.14
N ALA A 51 3.40 -1.15 5.37
CA ALA A 51 3.94 -0.92 6.71
C ALA A 51 3.09 0.03 7.58
N PRO A 52 2.56 1.16 7.07
CA PRO A 52 1.69 2.04 7.88
C PRO A 52 0.45 1.33 8.43
N VAL A 53 -0.16 0.44 7.64
CA VAL A 53 -1.37 -0.29 8.01
C VAL A 53 -1.07 -1.38 9.05
N ALA A 54 0.05 -2.09 8.91
CA ALA A 54 0.49 -3.05 9.92
C ALA A 54 0.75 -2.36 11.26
N ARG A 55 1.48 -1.22 11.23
CA ARG A 55 1.78 -0.43 12.43
C ARG A 55 0.52 0.12 13.10
N SER A 56 -0.42 0.69 12.34
CA SER A 56 -1.67 1.21 12.90
C SER A 56 -2.55 0.12 13.53
N ALA A 57 -2.41 -1.13 13.06
CA ALA A 57 -3.10 -2.28 13.61
C ALA A 57 -2.36 -2.95 14.78
N GLY A 58 -1.20 -2.42 15.20
CA GLY A 58 -0.38 -3.01 16.27
C GLY A 58 0.29 -4.34 15.89
N LEU A 59 0.47 -4.61 14.60
CA LEU A 59 1.03 -5.86 14.09
C LEU A 59 2.54 -5.74 13.83
N GLY A 60 3.24 -6.87 14.00
CA GLY A 60 4.61 -7.01 13.50
C GLY A 60 4.67 -6.88 11.97
N PHE A 61 5.77 -6.36 11.44
CA PHE A 61 5.94 -6.14 10.01
C PHE A 61 7.32 -6.60 9.55
N ILE A 62 7.36 -7.35 8.45
CA ILE A 62 8.58 -7.77 7.75
C ILE A 62 8.55 -7.15 6.36
N ALA A 63 9.57 -6.37 6.02
CA ALA A 63 9.66 -5.72 4.72
C ALA A 63 9.92 -6.75 3.61
N LEU A 64 9.11 -6.69 2.54
CA LEU A 64 9.26 -7.54 1.36
C LEU A 64 9.78 -6.76 0.15
N LYS A 65 9.21 -5.57 -0.10
CA LYS A 65 9.54 -4.70 -1.23
C LYS A 65 9.05 -3.28 -0.96
N GLU A 66 9.75 -2.29 -1.52
CA GLU A 66 9.30 -0.90 -1.54
C GLU A 66 8.17 -0.71 -2.56
N GLU A 67 7.18 0.11 -2.20
CA GLU A 67 6.05 0.46 -3.05
C GLU A 67 6.09 1.96 -3.33
N HIS A 68 6.12 2.32 -4.61
CA HIS A 68 6.13 3.71 -5.08
C HIS A 68 4.72 4.11 -5.50
N TYR A 69 4.30 5.30 -5.06
CA TYR A 69 3.01 5.89 -5.39
C TYR A 69 3.22 7.13 -6.24
N ASP A 70 2.60 7.15 -7.42
CA ASP A 70 2.66 8.25 -8.36
C ASP A 70 1.29 8.90 -8.55
N PHE A 71 1.29 10.22 -8.70
CA PHE A 71 0.12 10.96 -9.17
C PHE A 71 0.19 11.12 -10.69
N ALA A 72 -0.70 10.44 -11.40
CA ALA A 72 -0.80 10.55 -12.86
C ALA A 72 -1.65 11.76 -13.26
N LEU A 73 -1.14 12.57 -14.20
CA LEU A 73 -1.80 13.75 -14.75
C LEU A 73 -1.77 13.72 -16.27
N VAL A 74 -2.89 14.07 -16.91
CA VAL A 74 -2.91 14.36 -18.36
C VAL A 74 -2.22 15.70 -18.60
N SER A 75 -1.10 15.71 -19.31
CA SER A 75 -0.24 16.89 -19.52
C SER A 75 -1.00 18.12 -20.05
N ALA A 76 -1.95 17.93 -20.97
CA ALA A 76 -2.79 19.01 -21.51
C ALA A 76 -3.63 19.72 -20.43
N ARG A 77 -3.87 19.10 -19.28
CA ARG A 77 -4.62 19.66 -18.15
C ARG A 77 -3.74 20.32 -17.11
N LYS A 78 -2.41 20.34 -17.30
CA LYS A 78 -1.45 20.86 -16.32
C LYS A 78 -1.75 22.29 -15.91
N GLN A 79 -2.13 23.15 -16.85
CA GLN A 79 -2.37 24.58 -16.57
C GLN A 79 -3.73 24.89 -15.94
N ARG A 80 -4.56 23.88 -15.65
CA ARG A 80 -5.83 24.13 -14.97
C ARG A 80 -5.56 24.64 -13.54
N PRO A 81 -6.25 25.69 -13.07
CA PRO A 81 -6.02 26.25 -11.74
C PRO A 81 -6.02 25.22 -10.60
N ALA A 82 -6.98 24.29 -10.62
CA ALA A 82 -7.06 23.22 -9.63
C ALA A 82 -5.85 22.25 -9.66
N VAL A 83 -5.31 21.97 -10.86
CA VAL A 83 -4.12 21.12 -11.00
C VAL A 83 -2.88 21.85 -10.50
N GLN A 84 -2.74 23.14 -10.83
CA GLN A 84 -1.65 23.96 -10.31
C GLN A 84 -1.71 24.05 -8.77
N ALA A 85 -2.88 24.31 -8.20
CA ALA A 85 -3.07 24.33 -6.75
C ALA A 85 -2.68 22.98 -6.10
N PHE A 86 -3.07 21.86 -6.70
CA PHE A 86 -2.69 20.53 -6.24
C PHE A 86 -1.17 20.29 -6.30
N LEU A 87 -0.52 20.65 -7.42
CA LEU A 87 0.93 20.52 -7.56
C LEU A 87 1.69 21.41 -6.57
N THR A 88 1.21 22.63 -6.32
CA THR A 88 1.77 23.52 -5.28
C THR A 88 1.63 22.91 -3.89
N ALA A 89 0.47 22.34 -3.56
CA ALA A 89 0.27 21.66 -2.28
C ALA A 89 1.21 20.44 -2.13
N LEU A 90 1.38 19.63 -3.20
CA LEU A 90 2.32 18.51 -3.19
C LEU A 90 3.79 18.95 -3.01
N ALA A 91 4.14 20.19 -3.32
CA ALA A 91 5.50 20.71 -3.16
C ALA A 91 5.72 21.39 -1.79
N SER A 92 4.67 21.50 -0.96
CA SER A 92 4.74 22.24 0.29
C SER A 92 5.44 21.45 1.40
N PRO A 93 6.14 22.12 2.34
CA PRO A 93 6.72 21.46 3.51
C PRO A 93 5.67 20.74 4.36
N GLU A 94 4.49 21.34 4.51
CA GLU A 94 3.39 20.79 5.31
C GLU A 94 2.90 19.46 4.74
N PHE A 95 2.88 19.31 3.41
CA PHE A 95 2.58 18.05 2.77
C PHE A 95 3.66 16.99 3.05
N ASN A 96 4.94 17.36 2.94
CA ASN A 96 6.05 16.45 3.21
C ASN A 96 6.02 15.93 4.65
N GLU A 97 5.82 16.82 5.62
CA GLU A 97 5.67 16.46 7.04
C GLU A 97 4.43 15.58 7.29
N ALA A 98 3.34 15.82 6.56
CA ALA A 98 2.14 14.99 6.67
C ALA A 98 2.38 13.57 6.16
N VAL A 99 3.04 13.39 5.01
CA VAL A 99 3.30 12.06 4.45
C VAL A 99 4.36 11.28 5.24
N GLU A 100 5.38 11.97 5.78
CA GLU A 100 6.37 11.38 6.68
C GLU A 100 5.73 10.82 7.95
N ARG A 101 4.79 11.57 8.56
CA ARG A 101 4.01 11.07 9.71
C ARG A 101 3.15 9.86 9.38
N LEU A 102 2.71 9.74 8.13
CA LEU A 102 2.00 8.56 7.63
C LEU A 102 2.96 7.41 7.28
N GLY A 103 4.27 7.61 7.38
CA GLY A 103 5.31 6.61 7.13
C GLY A 103 5.68 6.44 5.66
N PHE A 104 5.47 7.49 4.85
CA PHE A 104 5.93 7.58 3.47
C PHE A 104 7.14 8.50 3.39
N SER A 105 8.00 8.29 2.40
CA SER A 105 9.08 9.22 2.04
C SER A 105 8.92 9.62 0.58
N ARG A 106 9.50 10.77 0.20
CA ARG A 106 9.65 11.10 -1.22
C ARG A 106 10.81 10.31 -1.80
N SER A 107 10.62 9.81 -3.02
CA SER A 107 11.73 9.40 -3.88
C SER A 107 12.62 10.62 -4.15
N GLY A 108 13.93 10.45 -3.94
CA GLY A 108 14.95 11.45 -4.28
C GLY A 108 15.16 11.61 -5.78
#